data_AF-A0A8K0HI67-F1
#
_entry.id   AF-A0A8K0HI67-F1
#
_cell.length_a   1.000
_cell.length_b   1.000
_cell.length_c   1.000
_cell.angle_alpha   90.00
_cell.angle_beta   90.00
_cell.angle_gamma   90.00
#
_symmetry.space_group_name_H-M   'P 1'
#
loop_
_entity.id
_entity.type
_entity.pdbx_description
1 polymer ?
#
loop_
_entity_poly.entity_id
_entity_poly.type
_entity_poly.pdbx_seq_one_letter_code
_entity_poly.pdbx_strand_id
1 'polypeptide(L)'
;MEREEEDMVCLDESFFIDDNYQLTTFTFGSQVIELFCLHSASTDFDLTGQLVWPGAMLLNDYISKNAELLQGCSVIELGSGVGITGILCSRFCCQVVLTDHNEEVLKILKKNVEFHSSSQNDNCCAGLATEKLEWGNSEQICHISEKYSKGFDLILELTFIS
;
A
#
# COMPACT_ATOMS: atom_id res chain seq x y z
N MET A 1 25.34 32.27 -39.86
CA MET A 1 23.94 32.08 -39.43
C MET A 1 23.81 30.60 -39.16
N GLU A 2 24.24 30.19 -37.97
CA GLU A 2 24.15 28.80 -37.51
C GLU A 2 23.24 28.88 -36.28
N ARG A 3 22.04 28.31 -36.41
CA ARG A 3 21.18 28.05 -35.25
C ARG A 3 21.74 26.77 -34.65
N GLU A 4 22.28 26.87 -33.44
CA GLU A 4 22.46 25.71 -32.59
C GLU A 4 21.06 25.16 -32.29
N GLU A 5 20.76 23.98 -32.82
CA GLU A 5 19.62 23.20 -32.38
C GLU A 5 19.94 22.74 -30.96
N GLU A 6 19.26 23.32 -29.96
CA GLU A 6 19.29 22.80 -28.60
C GLU A 6 18.73 21.38 -28.64
N ASP A 7 19.60 20.38 -28.49
CA ASP A 7 19.23 18.98 -28.31
C ASP A 7 18.31 18.86 -27.10
N MET A 8 17.00 18.80 -27.36
CA MET A 8 15.99 18.51 -26.35
C MET A 8 16.18 17.05 -25.92
N VAL A 9 16.95 16.84 -24.86
CA VAL A 9 17.11 15.53 -24.22
C VAL A 9 15.74 15.12 -23.69
N CYS A 10 15.07 14.21 -24.39
CA CYS A 10 13.84 13.58 -23.92
C CYS A 10 14.23 12.61 -22.80
N LEU A 11 14.27 13.10 -21.56
CA LEU A 11 14.47 12.27 -20.38
C LEU A 11 13.24 11.37 -20.25
N ASP A 12 13.49 10.07 -20.22
CA ASP A 12 12.45 9.07 -19.92
C ASP A 12 11.86 9.37 -18.54
N GLU A 13 10.54 9.22 -18.38
CA GLU A 13 9.84 9.51 -17.10
C GLU A 13 10.42 8.67 -15.95
N SER A 14 11.03 7.52 -16.27
CA SER A 14 11.77 6.68 -15.32
C SER A 14 12.93 7.38 -14.61
N PHE A 15 13.49 8.46 -15.18
CA PHE A 15 14.59 9.21 -14.57
C PHE A 15 14.16 9.97 -13.30
N PHE A 16 12.86 10.26 -13.14
CA PHE A 16 12.32 11.00 -11.99
C PHE A 16 11.71 10.09 -10.92
N ILE A 17 11.66 8.78 -11.16
CA ILE A 17 11.09 7.81 -10.21
C ILE A 17 12.16 7.45 -9.17
N ASP A 18 11.94 7.85 -7.92
CA ASP A 18 12.76 7.39 -6.80
C ASP A 18 12.29 6.00 -6.36
N ASP A 19 13.11 4.99 -6.66
CA ASP A 19 12.90 3.60 -6.25
C ASP A 19 13.90 3.15 -5.16
N ASN A 20 14.58 4.10 -4.50
CA ASN A 20 15.53 3.86 -3.42
C ASN A 20 14.83 3.51 -2.10
N TYR A 21 13.92 2.53 -2.17
CA TYR A 21 13.17 2.05 -1.03
C TYR A 21 14.09 1.38 -0.02
N GLN A 22 13.93 1.76 1.24
CA GLN A 22 14.68 1.19 2.35
C GLN A 22 13.78 0.29 3.16
N LEU A 23 14.30 -0.89 3.52
CA LEU A 23 13.63 -1.78 4.45
C LEU A 23 13.60 -1.10 5.83
N THR A 24 12.39 -0.83 6.31
CA THR A 24 12.17 -0.07 7.54
C THR A 24 11.32 -0.89 8.50
N THR A 25 11.73 -0.91 9.77
CA THR A 25 11.05 -1.64 10.84
C THR A 25 10.12 -0.71 11.61
N PHE A 26 8.85 -1.10 11.73
CA PHE A 26 7.81 -0.41 12.49
C PHE A 26 7.32 -1.32 13.62
N THR A 27 7.04 -0.74 14.79
CA THR A 27 6.57 -1.47 15.97
C THR A 27 5.26 -0.89 16.48
N PHE A 28 4.23 -1.74 16.59
CA PHE A 28 2.90 -1.42 17.08
C PHE A 28 2.52 -2.41 18.19
N GLY A 29 2.69 -2.00 19.46
CA GLY A 29 2.53 -2.93 20.58
C GLY A 29 3.52 -4.10 20.49
N SER A 30 3.02 -5.32 20.43
CA SER A 30 3.82 -6.54 20.23
C SER A 30 4.10 -6.88 18.76
N GLN A 31 3.54 -6.11 17.82
CA GLN A 31 3.64 -6.38 16.40
C GLN A 31 4.81 -5.62 15.80
N VAL A 32 5.75 -6.36 15.21
CA VAL A 32 6.87 -5.81 14.44
C VAL A 32 6.61 -6.05 12.95
N ILE A 33 6.54 -4.99 12.15
CA ILE A 33 6.34 -5.03 10.70
C ILE A 33 7.59 -4.47 10.03
N GLU A 34 8.07 -5.12 8.98
CA GLU A 34 9.19 -4.64 8.18
C GLU A 34 8.75 -4.50 6.73
N LEU A 35 8.90 -3.32 6.13
CA LEU A 35 8.49 -3.11 4.74
C LEU A 35 9.41 -2.11 4.05
N PHE A 36 9.41 -2.14 2.73
CA PHE A 36 10.13 -1.20 1.89
C PHE A 36 9.31 0.10 1.71
N CYS A 37 9.90 1.25 2.02
CA CYS A 37 9.32 2.56 1.79
C CYS A 37 10.40 3.61 1.52
N LEU A 38 10.02 4.77 0.99
CA LEU A 38 10.90 5.94 0.93
C LEU A 38 10.96 6.62 2.31
N HIS A 39 12.03 7.38 2.53
CA HIS A 39 12.22 8.21 3.74
C HIS A 39 12.02 9.70 3.50
N SER A 40 11.91 10.10 2.24
CA SER A 40 11.70 11.49 1.82
C SER A 40 10.71 11.52 0.67
N ALA A 41 9.83 12.52 0.67
CA ALA A 41 8.90 12.72 -0.43
C ALA A 41 9.66 13.03 -1.71
N SER A 42 9.22 12.44 -2.82
CA SER A 42 9.51 12.98 -4.15
C SER A 42 8.79 14.32 -4.31
N THR A 43 9.25 15.15 -5.26
CA THR A 43 8.57 16.39 -5.64
C THR A 43 7.23 16.15 -6.35
N ASP A 44 6.94 14.90 -6.75
CA ASP A 44 5.67 14.51 -7.35
C ASP A 44 4.63 14.11 -6.30
N PHE A 45 3.53 14.86 -6.25
CA PHE A 45 2.42 14.65 -5.31
C PHE A 45 1.76 13.26 -5.46
N ASP A 46 1.76 12.71 -6.67
CA ASP A 46 1.16 11.41 -6.97
C ASP A 46 1.97 10.22 -6.43
N LEU A 47 3.22 10.44 -6.01
CA LEU A 47 4.12 9.40 -5.48
C LEU A 47 4.22 9.39 -3.96
N THR A 48 3.45 10.23 -3.27
CA THR A 48 3.48 10.29 -1.81
C THR A 48 3.00 9.00 -1.13
N GLY A 49 2.30 8.12 -1.85
CA GLY A 49 1.98 6.76 -1.42
C GLY A 49 3.19 5.85 -1.19
N GLN A 50 4.40 6.25 -1.60
CA GLN A 50 5.66 5.53 -1.34
C GLN A 50 6.20 5.76 0.09
N LEU A 51 5.60 6.66 0.86
CA LEU A 51 5.96 6.96 2.25
C LEU A 51 5.01 6.28 3.24
N VAL A 52 5.51 6.08 4.47
CA VAL A 52 4.63 5.78 5.62
C VAL A 52 4.19 7.09 6.26
N TRP A 53 2.89 7.34 6.24
CA TRP A 53 2.32 8.57 6.81
C TRP A 53 2.13 8.48 8.33
N PRO A 54 2.28 9.60 9.07
CA PRO A 54 2.02 9.64 10.51
C PRO A 54 0.59 9.18 10.89
N GLY A 55 -0.40 9.43 10.03
CA GLY A 55 -1.77 8.94 10.24
C GLY A 55 -1.86 7.41 10.27
N ALA A 56 -1.11 6.73 9.40
CA ALA A 56 -1.01 5.27 9.40
C ALA A 56 -0.38 4.74 10.69
N MET A 57 0.63 5.46 11.22
CA MET A 57 1.25 5.08 12.49
C MET A 57 0.26 5.11 13.66
N LEU A 58 -0.59 6.14 13.72
CA LEU A 58 -1.63 6.26 14.76
C LEU A 58 -2.71 5.19 14.61
N LEU A 59 -3.18 4.95 13.38
CA LEU A 59 -4.17 3.90 13.10
C LEU A 59 -3.63 2.53 13.50
N ASN A 60 -2.37 2.23 13.16
CA ASN A 60 -1.76 0.95 13.46
C ASN A 60 -1.53 0.74 14.96
N ASP A 61 -1.17 1.79 15.69
CA ASP A 61 -1.14 1.73 17.16
C ASP A 61 -2.53 1.40 17.73
N TYR A 62 -3.59 2.03 17.20
CA TYR A 62 -4.97 1.70 17.60
C TYR A 62 -5.36 0.26 17.26
N ILE A 63 -5.12 -0.19 16.03
CA ILE A 63 -5.42 -1.56 15.59
C ILE A 63 -4.66 -2.58 16.43
N SER A 64 -3.38 -2.33 16.73
CA SER A 64 -2.57 -3.25 17.54
C SER A 64 -3.10 -3.44 18.97
N LYS A 65 -3.82 -2.45 19.50
CA LYS A 65 -4.45 -2.48 20.82
C LYS A 65 -5.85 -3.08 20.82
N ASN A 66 -6.48 -3.18 19.65
CA ASN A 66 -7.85 -3.66 19.47
C ASN A 66 -7.92 -4.75 18.37
N ALA A 67 -6.90 -5.60 18.32
CA ALA A 67 -6.72 -6.60 17.25
C ALA A 67 -7.88 -7.61 17.20
N GLU A 68 -8.58 -7.83 18.31
CA GLU A 68 -9.78 -8.64 18.41
C GLU A 68 -10.92 -8.16 17.51
N LEU A 69 -10.97 -6.86 17.16
CA LEU A 69 -11.95 -6.30 16.23
C LEU A 69 -11.75 -6.81 14.80
N LEU A 70 -10.54 -7.25 14.46
CA LEU A 70 -10.16 -7.70 13.12
C LEU A 70 -10.12 -9.23 13.01
N GLN A 71 -10.33 -9.95 14.11
CA GLN A 71 -10.16 -11.39 14.17
C GLN A 71 -11.12 -12.11 13.24
N GLY A 72 -10.57 -12.73 12.18
CA GLY A 72 -11.35 -13.47 11.19
C GLY A 72 -12.14 -12.62 10.20
N CYS A 73 -12.02 -11.29 10.23
CA CYS A 73 -12.66 -10.39 9.27
C CYS A 73 -11.99 -10.44 7.89
N SER A 74 -12.75 -10.11 6.85
CA SER A 74 -12.27 -9.75 5.52
C SER A 74 -12.15 -8.22 5.42
N VAL A 75 -10.98 -7.72 5.02
CA VAL A 75 -10.68 -6.27 4.95
C VAL A 75 -10.32 -5.86 3.53
N ILE A 76 -10.77 -4.69 3.11
CA ILE A 76 -10.21 -3.95 1.98
C ILE A 76 -9.65 -2.61 2.46
N GLU A 77 -8.44 -2.28 2.05
CA GLU A 77 -7.81 -0.98 2.32
C GLU A 77 -7.78 -0.14 1.04
N LEU A 78 -8.36 1.06 1.11
CA LEU A 78 -8.42 2.06 0.06
C LEU A 78 -7.25 3.03 0.20
N GLY A 79 -6.46 3.20 -0.87
CA GLY A 79 -5.29 4.10 -0.84
C GLY A 79 -4.20 3.57 0.11
N SER A 80 -3.78 2.34 -0.11
CA SER A 80 -2.89 1.59 0.79
C SER A 80 -1.47 2.13 0.85
N GLY A 81 -1.02 2.91 -0.16
CA GLY A 81 0.36 3.35 -0.23
C GLY A 81 1.33 2.14 -0.25
N VAL A 82 2.30 2.15 0.66
CA VAL A 82 3.22 1.02 0.87
C VAL A 82 2.61 -0.18 1.61
N GLY A 83 1.37 -0.07 2.10
CA GLY A 83 0.57 -1.18 2.64
C GLY A 83 0.76 -1.49 4.12
N ILE A 84 1.37 -0.58 4.90
CA ILE A 84 1.71 -0.83 6.31
C ILE A 84 0.52 -1.28 7.16
N THR A 85 -0.65 -0.68 6.97
CA THR A 85 -1.86 -0.97 7.74
C THR A 85 -2.41 -2.34 7.38
N GLY A 86 -2.70 -2.62 6.11
CA GLY A 86 -3.25 -3.91 5.73
C GLY A 86 -2.28 -5.08 5.96
N ILE A 87 -0.96 -4.86 5.86
CA ILE A 87 0.05 -5.85 6.29
C ILE A 87 -0.04 -6.14 7.79
N LEU A 88 -0.27 -5.13 8.63
CA LEU A 88 -0.53 -5.34 10.05
C LEU A 88 -1.85 -6.11 10.25
N CYS A 89 -2.93 -5.71 9.55
CA CYS A 89 -4.23 -6.36 9.61
C CYS A 89 -4.19 -7.82 9.18
N SER A 90 -3.32 -8.18 8.23
CA SER A 90 -3.18 -9.55 7.73
C SER A 90 -2.71 -10.55 8.79
N ARG A 91 -2.26 -10.08 9.96
CA ARG A 91 -1.94 -10.95 11.11
C ARG A 91 -3.16 -11.42 11.88
N PHE A 92 -4.29 -10.73 11.73
CA PHE A 92 -5.51 -10.94 12.52
C PHE A 92 -6.71 -11.34 11.65
N CYS A 93 -6.75 -10.86 10.40
CA CYS A 93 -7.82 -11.08 9.44
C CYS A 93 -7.75 -12.45 8.75
N CYS A 94 -8.80 -12.84 8.04
CA CYS A 94 -8.79 -14.02 7.15
C CYS A 94 -8.46 -13.64 5.69
N GLN A 95 -8.70 -12.40 5.30
CA GLN A 95 -8.40 -11.87 3.98
C GLN A 95 -8.15 -10.36 4.08
N VAL A 96 -7.13 -9.88 3.38
CA VAL A 96 -6.85 -8.45 3.25
C VAL A 96 -6.55 -8.13 1.79
N VAL A 97 -7.31 -7.18 1.23
CA VAL A 97 -7.10 -6.65 -0.12
C VAL A 97 -6.60 -5.22 0.01
N LEU A 98 -5.36 -5.01 -0.40
CA LEU A 98 -4.72 -3.70 -0.44
C LEU A 98 -4.95 -3.07 -1.81
N THR A 99 -5.39 -1.81 -1.86
CA THR A 99 -5.67 -1.13 -3.12
C THR A 99 -5.01 0.23 -3.22
N ASP A 100 -4.55 0.56 -4.41
CA ASP A 100 -4.10 1.91 -4.76
C ASP A 100 -4.40 2.19 -6.24
N HIS A 101 -4.42 3.46 -6.62
CA HIS A 101 -4.69 3.91 -7.98
C HIS A 101 -3.41 4.07 -8.80
N ASN A 102 -2.32 4.47 -8.13
CA ASN A 102 -1.06 4.83 -8.78
C ASN A 102 -0.22 3.57 -9.07
N GLU A 103 0.21 3.39 -10.32
CA GLU A 103 0.96 2.20 -10.74
C GLU A 103 2.33 2.07 -10.06
N GLU A 104 3.03 3.19 -9.81
CA GLU A 104 4.32 3.17 -9.10
C GLU A 104 4.14 2.79 -7.63
N VAL A 105 3.08 3.29 -6.99
CA VAL A 105 2.71 2.89 -5.63
C VAL A 105 2.30 1.41 -5.59
N LEU A 106 1.56 0.93 -6.59
CA LEU A 106 1.20 -0.49 -6.71
C LEU A 106 2.44 -1.39 -6.87
N LYS A 107 3.51 -0.95 -7.53
CA LYS A 107 4.76 -1.72 -7.63
C LYS A 107 5.38 -1.97 -6.25
N ILE A 108 5.53 -0.93 -5.43
CA ILE A 108 6.09 -1.07 -4.08
C ILE A 108 5.15 -1.83 -3.14
N LEU A 109 3.84 -1.60 -3.26
CA LEU A 109 2.82 -2.33 -2.51
C LEU A 109 2.92 -3.84 -2.77
N LYS A 110 2.98 -4.25 -4.05
CA LYS A 110 3.16 -5.66 -4.45
C LYS A 110 4.45 -6.24 -3.88
N LYS A 111 5.58 -5.51 -3.99
CA LYS A 111 6.86 -5.92 -3.40
C LYS A 111 6.74 -6.19 -1.89
N ASN A 112 6.05 -5.34 -1.16
CA ASN A 112 5.84 -5.51 0.28
C ASN A 112 4.92 -6.70 0.61
N VAL A 113 3.87 -6.92 -0.19
CA VAL A 113 2.99 -8.09 -0.07
C VAL A 113 3.75 -9.40 -0.33
N GLU A 114 4.58 -9.44 -1.38
CA GLU A 114 5.42 -10.61 -1.69
C GLU A 114 6.44 -10.90 -0.59
N PHE A 115 7.05 -9.84 -0.03
CA PHE A 115 7.96 -9.95 1.11
C PHE A 115 7.31 -10.64 2.31
N HIS A 116 6.04 -10.33 2.61
CA HIS A 116 5.31 -10.95 3.72
C HIS A 116 4.65 -12.28 3.37
N SER A 117 4.41 -12.57 2.09
CA SER A 117 3.83 -13.84 1.65
C SER A 117 4.88 -14.96 1.61
N SER A 118 6.13 -14.61 1.30
CA SER A 118 7.26 -15.55 1.26
C SER A 118 7.82 -15.90 2.65
N SER A 119 7.56 -15.07 3.66
CA SER A 119 8.07 -15.24 5.03
C SER A 119 7.08 -15.91 5.99
N GLN A 120 5.92 -16.38 5.51
CA GLN A 120 4.91 -16.99 6.37
C GLN A 120 5.42 -18.32 6.95
N ASN A 121 5.77 -18.29 8.25
CA ASN A 121 5.69 -19.46 9.12
C ASN A 121 4.20 -19.77 9.35
N ASP A 122 3.86 -21.06 9.42
CA ASP A 122 2.52 -21.70 9.38
C ASP A 122 1.40 -21.19 10.36
N ASN A 123 1.52 -20.02 11.00
CA ASN A 123 0.63 -19.56 12.07
C ASN A 123 -0.13 -18.24 11.83
N CYS A 124 -0.04 -17.59 10.66
CA CYS A 124 -0.92 -16.45 10.32
C CYS A 124 -1.53 -16.63 8.92
N CYS A 125 -2.85 -16.88 8.87
CA CYS A 125 -3.58 -17.33 7.68
C CYS A 125 -4.54 -16.25 7.14
N ALA A 126 -4.01 -15.10 6.71
CA ALA A 126 -4.77 -14.19 5.86
C ALA A 126 -4.27 -14.27 4.41
N GLY A 127 -5.18 -14.42 3.45
CA GLY A 127 -4.84 -14.14 2.06
C GLY A 127 -4.57 -12.65 1.89
N LEU A 128 -3.32 -12.27 1.61
CA LEU A 128 -2.93 -10.90 1.31
C LEU A 128 -2.88 -10.71 -0.21
N ALA A 129 -3.64 -9.77 -0.74
CA ALA A 129 -3.71 -9.49 -2.17
C ALA A 129 -3.64 -7.99 -2.45
N THR A 130 -3.23 -7.64 -3.67
CA THR A 130 -3.20 -6.26 -4.15
C THR A 130 -4.12 -6.10 -5.37
N GLU A 131 -4.87 -5.01 -5.45
CA GLU A 131 -5.66 -4.65 -6.63
C GLU A 131 -5.45 -3.17 -6.99
N LYS A 132 -5.63 -2.85 -8.28
CA LYS A 132 -5.74 -1.45 -8.69
C LYS A 132 -7.15 -0.94 -8.38
N LEU A 133 -7.25 0.20 -7.71
CA LEU A 133 -8.51 0.89 -7.47
C LEU A 133 -8.32 2.40 -7.46
N GLU A 134 -8.84 3.04 -8.51
CA GLU A 134 -9.04 4.47 -8.61
C GLU A 134 -10.46 4.82 -8.13
N TRP A 135 -10.55 5.83 -7.26
CA TRP A 135 -11.84 6.21 -6.68
C TRP A 135 -12.81 6.71 -7.74
N GLY A 136 -14.04 6.22 -7.68
CA GLY A 136 -15.07 6.52 -8.69
C GLY A 136 -14.95 5.71 -9.98
N ASN A 137 -13.93 4.86 -10.14
CA ASN A 137 -13.80 3.99 -11.29
C ASN A 137 -14.73 2.76 -11.17
N SER A 138 -15.91 2.86 -11.78
CA SER A 138 -16.93 1.82 -11.73
C SER A 138 -16.47 0.46 -12.28
N GLU A 139 -15.60 0.44 -13.30
CA GLU A 139 -15.11 -0.81 -13.89
C GLU A 139 -14.23 -1.58 -12.90
N GLN A 140 -13.32 -0.87 -12.23
CA GLN A 140 -12.44 -1.47 -11.21
C GLN A 140 -13.24 -1.91 -9.97
N ILE A 141 -14.23 -1.12 -9.55
CA ILE A 141 -15.14 -1.50 -8.47
C ILE A 141 -15.92 -2.77 -8.81
N CYS A 142 -16.47 -2.87 -10.04
CA CYS A 142 -17.17 -4.07 -10.50
C CYS A 142 -16.22 -5.28 -10.52
N HIS A 143 -15.01 -5.13 -11.05
CA HIS A 143 -14.02 -6.22 -11.07
C HIS A 143 -13.69 -6.74 -9.65
N ILE A 144 -13.45 -5.84 -8.68
CA ILE A 144 -13.20 -6.22 -7.29
C ILE A 144 -14.44 -6.89 -6.68
N SER A 145 -15.63 -6.36 -6.95
CA SER A 145 -16.89 -6.93 -6.45
C SER A 145 -17.16 -8.34 -6.99
N GLU A 146 -16.82 -8.60 -8.26
CA GLU A 146 -16.93 -9.92 -8.88
C GLU A 146 -15.89 -10.90 -8.32
N LYS A 147 -14.64 -10.46 -8.20
CA LYS A 147 -13.53 -11.28 -7.68
C LYS A 147 -13.73 -11.66 -6.22
N TYR A 148 -14.22 -10.71 -5.41
CA TYR A 148 -14.47 -10.87 -3.98
C TYR A 148 -15.97 -10.85 -3.69
N SER A 149 -16.71 -11.79 -4.28
CA SER A 149 -18.20 -11.85 -4.23
C SER A 149 -18.83 -11.97 -2.84
N LYS A 150 -18.05 -12.36 -1.82
CA LYS A 150 -18.50 -12.35 -0.41
C LYS A 150 -18.48 -10.96 0.22
N GLY A 151 -17.84 -9.98 -0.41
CA GLY A 151 -17.62 -8.64 0.12
C GLY A 151 -16.52 -8.60 1.19
N PHE A 152 -16.50 -7.48 1.91
CA PHE A 152 -15.56 -7.17 2.99
C PHE A 152 -16.36 -6.77 4.24
N ASP A 153 -15.90 -7.23 5.40
CA ASP A 153 -16.50 -6.88 6.69
C ASP A 153 -16.09 -5.48 7.13
N LEU A 154 -14.89 -5.05 6.73
CA LEU A 154 -14.29 -3.78 7.09
C LEU A 154 -13.66 -3.12 5.86
N ILE A 155 -13.88 -1.82 5.72
CA ILE A 155 -13.20 -0.95 4.75
C ILE A 155 -12.30 -0.03 5.57
N LEU A 156 -10.99 -0.09 5.30
CA LEU A 156 -10.01 0.84 5.87
C LEU A 156 -9.69 1.89 4.83
N GLU A 157 -9.61 3.14 5.26
CA GLU A 157 -9.19 4.25 4.41
C GLU A 157 -8.36 5.22 5.25
N LEU A 158 -7.25 5.68 4.68
CA LEU A 158 -6.42 6.74 5.23
C LEU A 158 -6.31 7.84 4.18
N THR A 159 -7.28 8.74 4.17
CA THR A 159 -7.25 9.90 3.26
C THR A 159 -6.29 10.96 3.77
N PHE A 160 -5.41 11.44 2.91
CA PHE A 160 -4.74 12.70 3.12
C PHE A 160 -5.68 13.83 2.68
N ILE A 161 -6.05 14.72 3.61
CA ILE A 161 -6.64 16.02 3.23
C ILE A 161 -5.45 16.93 2.98
N SER A 162 -5.06 17.08 1.71
CA SER A 162 -4.17 18.16 1.26
C SER A 162 -4.93 19.48 1.16
#